data_AF-A0A357KVL8-F1
#
_entry.id   AF-A0A357KVL8-F1
#
_cell.length_a   1.000
_cell.length_b   1.000
_cell.length_c   1.000
_cell.angle_alpha   90.00
_cell.angle_beta   90.00
_cell.angle_gamma   90.00
#
_symmetry.space_group_name_H-M   'P 1'
#
loop_
_entity.id
_entity.type
_entity.pdbx_description
1 polymer ?
#
loop_
_entity_poly.entity_id
_entity_poly.type
_entity_poly.pdbx_seq_one_letter_code
_entity_poly.pdbx_strand_id
1 'polypeptide(L)'
;MTDTRDRNSSARRRGRRSARKGVAMVLVLIALGVGTVLGAAALSSRDNSAAIGANAATLAGASWAAHSGADLAEAILQTEADWLSRNGAMLTDLPLAGGTVSVSVTDLEGNPPDEEDRELILRAVATLGGVQTTVERRISLVPPAPLESVFDAHLNEFAVFATGSLTVEDGAVLGRFERSPDAQSLSPVRVGTGFASVGNLNIGALARLRGVSLCVDANASGELIDAAEEDEAFSSGWNMPVPVPAIADMLPSEFVALSAQYPVGGGAPIIDGLLGGLDGGLFGEEVVIEGSPGAPDPLRSYQDLDILTGDEVVLDGTTNPDFAFSSVEFRGAGVLRVVGSVRLHIRGHLSMNFRGAIELAPGARLTVFLGGNLSIDDAGLGVNRLVALDPARGPGSVSSYASPGRVWIIGLHPASGGSPSPLYALRNRALFMGCIHAPHAAFIADSRAVVIGRVTAGDITLRSDTALLYDLRLDHRRGFASPASPMYDHTRLPIAGVLEAIDGAAPDTAPDALMGSLTTIVRNSPSPLLRNIIIDDDDELFDDDSPLIELDDCNDDDDDDDALGAGPLYDPEGESGSGVSGGGGGGGVVGLDGGAEPEAAPVVPAAVPAAAPGAGATLRDATRVISRARTTTVTSMER
;
A
#
# COMPACT_ATOMS: atom_id res chain seq x y z
N MET A 1 -2.62 85.38 -58.49
CA MET A 1 -3.18 84.09 -58.93
C MET A 1 -4.61 84.05 -58.43
N THR A 2 -5.54 84.59 -59.23
CA THR A 2 -6.38 83.84 -60.19
C THR A 2 -7.46 83.04 -59.47
N ASP A 3 -8.74 83.11 -59.83
CA ASP A 3 -9.47 83.91 -60.79
C ASP A 3 -10.97 83.63 -60.51
N THR A 4 -11.77 84.57 -60.99
CA THR A 4 -13.22 84.74 -61.13
C THR A 4 -14.18 83.54 -61.31
N ARG A 5 -15.47 83.91 -61.08
CA ARG A 5 -16.74 83.44 -61.71
C ARG A 5 -17.33 82.11 -61.20
N ASP A 6 -18.63 81.90 -61.02
CA ASP A 6 -19.89 82.57 -61.40
C ASP A 6 -20.95 82.21 -60.33
N ARG A 7 -21.74 83.14 -59.78
CA ARG A 7 -23.08 83.58 -60.22
C ARG A 7 -24.06 82.48 -60.69
N ASN A 8 -25.25 82.57 -60.09
CA ASN A 8 -26.56 82.01 -60.47
C ASN A 8 -26.91 80.57 -60.10
N SER A 9 -27.64 80.44 -58.99
CA SER A 9 -28.96 79.77 -59.00
C SER A 9 -29.75 80.06 -57.71
N SER A 10 -30.24 81.29 -57.60
CA SER A 10 -31.35 81.64 -56.73
C SER A 10 -32.67 81.17 -57.36
N ALA A 11 -33.10 79.93 -57.10
CA ALA A 11 -34.51 79.55 -57.19
C ALA A 11 -34.74 78.16 -56.56
N ARG A 12 -35.78 78.07 -55.71
CA ARG A 12 -36.41 76.84 -55.19
C ARG A 12 -35.61 76.04 -54.16
N ARG A 13 -35.74 76.42 -52.88
CA ARG A 13 -35.94 75.46 -51.77
C ARG A 13 -36.54 76.13 -50.52
N ARG A 14 -37.58 76.95 -50.70
CA ARG A 14 -38.59 77.16 -49.65
C ARG A 14 -39.54 75.97 -49.69
N GLY A 15 -39.30 74.98 -48.84
CA GLY A 15 -40.17 73.81 -48.70
C GLY A 15 -39.45 72.52 -48.36
N ARG A 16 -38.64 72.49 -47.30
CA ARG A 16 -38.23 71.24 -46.62
C ARG A 16 -37.59 71.46 -45.24
N ARG A 17 -37.96 72.53 -44.53
CA ARG A 17 -37.57 72.74 -43.12
C ARG A 17 -38.51 72.03 -42.12
N SER A 18 -39.60 71.40 -42.57
CA SER A 18 -40.47 70.58 -41.70
C SER A 18 -40.15 69.09 -41.71
N ALA A 19 -39.32 68.57 -42.62
CA ALA A 19 -38.98 67.13 -42.68
C ALA A 19 -37.79 66.72 -41.77
N ARG A 20 -36.89 67.64 -41.41
CA ARG A 20 -35.77 67.36 -40.48
C ARG A 20 -36.20 67.29 -39.01
N LYS A 21 -37.36 67.85 -38.67
CA LYS A 21 -37.96 67.70 -37.33
C LYS A 21 -38.49 66.29 -37.09
N GLY A 22 -38.93 65.59 -38.15
CA GLY A 22 -39.35 64.19 -38.06
C GLY A 22 -38.19 63.25 -37.75
N VAL A 23 -37.07 63.36 -38.47
CA VAL A 23 -35.89 62.51 -38.24
C VAL A 23 -35.25 62.78 -36.86
N ALA A 24 -35.18 64.04 -36.44
CA ALA A 24 -34.69 64.38 -35.11
C ALA A 24 -35.61 63.83 -34.01
N MET A 25 -36.94 63.88 -34.19
CA MET A 25 -37.89 63.32 -33.23
C MET A 25 -37.82 61.79 -33.18
N VAL A 26 -37.65 61.11 -34.33
CA VAL A 26 -37.46 59.65 -34.39
C VAL A 26 -36.16 59.24 -33.71
N LEU A 27 -35.05 59.96 -33.93
CA LEU A 27 -33.78 59.70 -33.22
C LEU A 27 -33.90 59.92 -31.71
N VAL A 28 -34.64 60.94 -31.27
CA VAL A 28 -34.91 61.15 -29.84
C VAL A 28 -35.75 60.02 -29.26
N LEU A 29 -36.77 59.54 -29.97
CA LEU A 29 -37.59 58.40 -29.54
C LEU A 29 -36.78 57.10 -29.47
N ILE A 30 -35.90 56.84 -30.44
CA ILE A 30 -34.99 55.68 -30.42
C ILE A 30 -34.01 55.80 -29.26
N ALA A 31 -33.40 56.97 -29.05
CA ALA A 31 -32.47 57.19 -27.94
C ALA A 31 -33.17 57.03 -26.58
N LEU A 32 -34.42 57.50 -26.46
CA LEU A 32 -35.23 57.32 -25.27
C LEU A 32 -35.58 55.84 -25.05
N GLY A 33 -35.95 55.12 -26.10
CA GLY A 33 -36.21 53.68 -26.07
C GLY A 33 -34.99 52.84 -25.68
N VAL A 34 -33.83 53.10 -26.28
CA VAL A 34 -32.56 52.45 -25.93
C VAL A 34 -32.15 52.81 -24.49
N GLY A 35 -32.32 54.06 -24.08
CA GLY A 35 -32.06 54.50 -22.70
C GLY A 35 -32.94 53.78 -21.69
N THR A 36 -34.22 53.56 -21.98
CA THR A 36 -35.12 52.79 -21.11
C THR A 36 -34.76 51.31 -21.05
N VAL A 37 -34.40 50.68 -22.19
CA VAL A 37 -33.99 49.27 -22.21
C VAL A 37 -32.68 49.06 -21.45
N LEU A 38 -31.68 49.90 -21.67
CA LEU A 38 -30.41 49.84 -20.92
C LEU A 38 -30.62 50.12 -19.42
N GLY A 39 -31.52 51.04 -19.07
CA GLY A 39 -31.88 51.31 -17.67
C GLY A 39 -32.56 50.11 -17.00
N ALA A 40 -33.51 49.46 -17.68
CA ALA A 40 -34.16 48.25 -17.19
C ALA A 40 -33.18 47.07 -17.09
N ALA A 41 -32.32 46.87 -18.08
CA ALA A 41 -31.27 45.85 -18.06
C ALA A 41 -30.25 46.09 -16.93
N ALA A 42 -29.86 47.34 -16.68
CA ALA A 42 -28.95 47.68 -15.59
C ALA A 42 -29.58 47.45 -14.21
N LEU A 43 -30.88 47.72 -14.05
CA LEU A 43 -31.63 47.41 -12.82
C LEU A 43 -31.75 45.90 -12.62
N SER A 44 -32.15 45.15 -13.65
CA SER A 44 -32.23 43.69 -13.61
C SER A 44 -30.88 43.03 -13.32
N SER A 45 -29.79 43.52 -13.92
CA SER A 45 -28.43 43.04 -13.64
C SER A 45 -28.01 43.28 -12.17
N ARG A 46 -28.49 44.37 -11.57
CA ARG A 46 -28.22 44.70 -10.17
C ARG A 46 -28.95 43.77 -9.20
N ASP A 47 -30.19 43.41 -9.51
CA ASP A 47 -30.98 42.48 -8.72
C ASP A 47 -30.38 41.06 -8.80
N ASN A 48 -29.91 40.64 -9.97
CA ASN A 48 -29.20 39.37 -10.14
C ASN A 48 -27.87 39.36 -9.38
N SER A 49 -27.16 40.49 -9.31
CA SER A 49 -25.89 40.58 -8.57
C SER A 49 -26.06 40.30 -7.07
N ALA A 50 -27.19 40.68 -6.48
CA ALA A 50 -27.48 40.39 -5.07
C ALA A 50 -27.76 38.90 -4.84
N ALA A 51 -28.52 38.26 -5.73
CA ALA A 51 -28.79 36.81 -5.67
C ALA A 51 -27.51 35.99 -5.87
N ILE A 52 -26.68 36.36 -6.85
CA ILE A 52 -25.36 35.73 -7.07
C ILE A 52 -24.48 35.89 -5.83
N GLY A 53 -24.44 37.08 -5.22
CA GLY A 53 -23.68 37.32 -4.00
C GLY A 53 -24.18 36.47 -2.81
N ALA A 54 -25.49 36.31 -2.66
CA ALA A 54 -26.08 35.47 -1.63
C ALA A 54 -25.76 33.98 -1.84
N ASN A 55 -25.83 33.49 -3.09
CA ASN A 55 -25.48 32.12 -3.43
C ASN A 55 -23.98 31.84 -3.22
N ALA A 56 -23.11 32.78 -3.64
CA ALA A 56 -21.67 32.68 -3.41
C ALA A 56 -21.33 32.65 -1.92
N ALA A 57 -21.98 33.50 -1.11
CA ALA A 57 -21.80 33.49 0.34
C ALA A 57 -22.31 32.19 0.98
N THR A 58 -23.41 31.64 0.49
CA THR A 58 -23.99 30.37 0.95
C THR A 58 -23.08 29.19 0.59
N LEU A 59 -22.53 29.17 -0.62
CA LEU A 59 -21.55 28.17 -1.06
C LEU A 59 -20.27 28.23 -0.23
N ALA A 60 -19.72 29.43 -0.02
CA ALA A 60 -18.54 29.62 0.84
C ALA A 60 -18.82 29.16 2.28
N GLY A 61 -20.01 29.46 2.81
CA GLY A 61 -20.43 29.01 4.13
C GLY A 61 -20.59 27.48 4.23
N ALA A 62 -21.17 26.84 3.21
CA ALA A 62 -21.27 25.38 3.13
C ALA A 62 -19.89 24.73 3.04
N SER A 63 -18.98 25.28 2.24
CA SER A 63 -17.60 24.81 2.14
C SER A 63 -16.84 24.92 3.47
N TRP A 64 -16.92 26.07 4.16
CA TRP A 64 -16.31 26.22 5.49
C TRP A 64 -16.90 25.26 6.53
N ALA A 65 -18.22 25.02 6.47
CA ALA A 65 -18.86 24.04 7.35
C ALA A 65 -18.38 22.61 7.05
N ALA A 66 -18.21 22.24 5.77
CA ALA A 66 -17.67 20.93 5.39
C ALA A 66 -16.24 20.72 5.89
N HIS A 67 -15.35 21.69 5.67
CA HIS A 67 -13.96 21.64 6.20
C HIS A 67 -13.94 21.55 7.72
N SER A 68 -14.73 22.37 8.42
CA SER A 68 -14.83 22.32 9.89
C SER A 68 -15.34 20.96 10.38
N GLY A 69 -16.23 20.32 9.62
CA GLY A 69 -16.72 18.97 9.91
C GLY A 69 -15.65 17.91 9.71
N ALA A 70 -14.85 18.02 8.65
CA ALA A 70 -13.71 17.16 8.40
C ALA A 70 -12.67 17.27 9.52
N ASP A 71 -12.28 18.50 9.90
CA ASP A 71 -11.35 18.76 11.02
C ASP A 71 -11.87 18.19 12.34
N LEU A 72 -13.16 18.36 12.63
CA LEU A 72 -13.78 17.81 13.84
C LEU A 72 -13.77 16.28 13.84
N ALA A 73 -14.13 15.66 12.71
CA ALA A 73 -14.18 14.22 12.60
C ALA A 73 -12.78 13.59 12.67
N GLU A 74 -11.78 14.23 12.08
CA GLU A 74 -10.38 13.86 12.25
C GLU A 74 -9.94 13.94 13.72
N ALA A 75 -10.27 15.03 14.42
CA ALA A 75 -10.01 15.15 15.85
C ALA A 75 -10.71 14.04 16.66
N ILE A 76 -11.92 13.62 16.26
CA ILE A 76 -12.63 12.48 16.88
C ILE A 76 -11.87 11.17 16.64
N LEU A 77 -11.38 10.93 15.42
CA LEU A 77 -10.58 9.73 15.11
C LEU A 77 -9.33 9.64 16.00
N GLN A 78 -8.74 10.78 16.37
CA GLN A 78 -7.57 10.83 17.28
C GLN A 78 -7.92 10.51 18.75
N THR A 79 -9.22 10.47 19.11
CA THR A 79 -9.66 10.16 20.48
C THR A 79 -9.91 8.66 20.70
N GLU A 80 -10.38 8.32 21.91
CA GLU A 80 -10.85 6.96 22.26
C GLU A 80 -12.29 6.66 21.87
N ALA A 81 -12.91 7.53 21.06
CA ALA A 81 -14.26 7.29 20.58
C ALA A 81 -14.31 6.01 19.73
N ASP A 82 -15.27 5.14 20.04
CA ASP A 82 -15.58 3.96 19.23
C ASP A 82 -16.39 4.40 18.00
N TRP A 83 -15.66 4.81 16.96
CA TRP A 83 -16.22 5.24 15.68
C TRP A 83 -16.49 4.05 14.73
N LEU A 84 -15.75 2.95 14.88
CA LEU A 84 -15.88 1.73 14.09
C LEU A 84 -17.26 1.07 14.26
N SER A 85 -17.84 1.09 15.48
CA SER A 85 -19.16 0.49 15.73
C SER A 85 -20.34 1.17 15.00
N ARG A 86 -20.11 2.30 14.33
CA ARG A 86 -21.13 3.07 13.61
C ARG A 86 -21.18 2.80 12.10
N ASN A 87 -20.52 1.73 11.61
CA ASN A 87 -20.46 1.39 10.18
C ASN A 87 -19.99 2.58 9.32
N GLY A 88 -18.98 3.32 9.78
CA GLY A 88 -18.43 4.48 9.07
C GLY A 88 -19.18 5.81 9.27
N ALA A 89 -20.39 5.85 9.83
CA ALA A 89 -21.08 7.10 10.10
C ALA A 89 -20.57 7.78 11.39
N MET A 90 -19.72 8.80 11.26
CA MET A 90 -19.13 9.50 12.40
C MET A 90 -20.09 10.55 12.99
N LEU A 91 -20.57 11.46 12.13
CA LEU A 91 -21.42 12.59 12.48
C LEU A 91 -22.63 12.61 11.55
N THR A 92 -23.81 12.93 12.08
CA THR A 92 -25.05 13.01 11.29
C THR A 92 -25.79 14.29 11.65
N ASP A 93 -26.04 15.14 10.65
CA ASP A 93 -26.80 16.38 10.72
C ASP A 93 -26.37 17.32 11.88
N LEU A 94 -25.06 17.37 12.16
CA LEU A 94 -24.50 18.20 13.22
C LEU A 94 -24.55 19.68 12.80
N PRO A 95 -25.21 20.58 13.55
CA PRO A 95 -25.16 22.00 13.26
C PRO A 95 -23.75 22.56 13.54
N LEU A 96 -23.04 22.99 12.49
CA LEU A 96 -21.66 23.49 12.57
C LEU A 96 -21.45 24.65 11.58
N ALA A 97 -20.78 25.71 12.03
CA ALA A 97 -20.48 26.91 11.23
C ALA A 97 -21.70 27.54 10.49
N GLY A 98 -22.91 27.37 11.04
CA GLY A 98 -24.17 27.88 10.48
C GLY A 98 -24.90 26.93 9.52
N GLY A 99 -24.27 25.84 9.08
CA GLY A 99 -24.87 24.77 8.29
C GLY A 99 -25.11 23.49 9.08
N THR A 100 -25.59 22.44 8.41
CA THR A 100 -25.69 21.07 8.93
C THR A 100 -24.64 20.20 8.25
N VAL A 101 -23.84 19.46 9.02
CA VAL A 101 -22.74 18.64 8.50
C VAL A 101 -22.93 17.19 8.89
N SER A 102 -22.76 16.31 7.92
CA SER A 102 -22.70 14.86 8.10
C SER A 102 -21.33 14.38 7.65
N VAL A 103 -20.70 13.52 8.45
CA VAL A 103 -19.37 12.98 8.16
C VAL A 103 -19.41 11.47 8.20
N SER A 104 -18.93 10.85 7.13
CA SER A 104 -18.76 9.42 7.00
C SER A 104 -17.30 9.07 6.68
N VAL A 105 -16.91 7.85 7.00
CA VAL A 105 -15.59 7.28 6.76
C VAL A 105 -15.77 5.95 6.05
N THR A 106 -14.99 5.71 5.01
CA THR A 106 -14.90 4.42 4.30
C THR A 106 -13.46 3.95 4.21
N ASP A 107 -13.25 2.68 3.87
CA ASP A 107 -11.97 2.20 3.34
C ASP A 107 -11.66 2.83 1.96
N LEU A 108 -10.55 2.42 1.32
CA LEU A 108 -10.17 2.91 -0.02
C LEU A 108 -11.10 2.38 -1.13
N GLU A 109 -11.81 1.28 -0.88
CA GLU A 109 -12.77 0.65 -1.78
C GLU A 109 -14.21 1.19 -1.63
N GLY A 110 -14.47 2.03 -0.64
CA GLY A 110 -15.78 2.60 -0.34
C GLY A 110 -16.68 1.75 0.57
N ASN A 111 -16.16 0.69 1.20
CA ASN A 111 -16.89 -0.10 2.20
C ASN A 111 -16.77 0.51 3.61
N PRO A 112 -17.64 0.10 4.56
CA PRO A 112 -17.45 0.43 5.96
C PRO A 112 -16.10 -0.09 6.47
N PRO A 113 -15.32 0.74 7.18
CA PRO A 113 -13.99 0.38 7.61
C PRO A 113 -14.00 -0.69 8.70
N ASP A 114 -12.94 -1.51 8.73
CA ASP A 114 -12.68 -2.52 9.75
C ASP A 114 -11.41 -2.21 10.58
N GLU A 115 -11.06 -3.10 11.53
CA GLU A 115 -9.88 -2.93 12.40
C GLU A 115 -8.54 -3.12 11.67
N GLU A 116 -8.58 -3.75 10.51
CA GLU A 116 -7.43 -4.03 9.68
C GLU A 116 -7.08 -2.87 8.74
N ASP A 117 -8.06 -2.04 8.39
CA ASP A 117 -7.86 -0.86 7.56
C ASP A 117 -6.88 0.13 8.19
N ARG A 118 -6.01 0.67 7.32
CA ARG A 118 -4.96 1.63 7.68
C ARG A 118 -5.11 2.95 6.96
N GLU A 119 -5.82 2.96 5.85
CA GLU A 119 -6.13 4.16 5.11
C GLU A 119 -7.63 4.25 4.90
N LEU A 120 -8.14 5.47 5.07
CA LEU A 120 -9.54 5.77 5.08
C LEU A 120 -9.81 6.97 4.20
N ILE A 121 -11.01 7.02 3.64
CA ILE A 121 -11.55 8.21 3.01
C ILE A 121 -12.60 8.80 3.96
N LEU A 122 -12.28 9.98 4.50
CA LEU A 122 -13.21 10.78 5.28
C LEU A 122 -13.97 11.70 4.33
N ARG A 123 -15.30 11.63 4.37
CA ARG A 123 -16.20 12.44 3.55
C ARG A 123 -17.10 13.29 4.41
N ALA A 124 -16.89 14.61 4.39
CA ALA A 124 -17.70 15.59 5.08
C ALA A 124 -18.64 16.30 4.10
N VAL A 125 -19.94 16.19 4.35
CA VAL A 125 -21.00 16.76 3.52
C VAL A 125 -21.74 17.81 4.34
N ALA A 126 -21.64 19.07 3.93
CA ALA A 126 -22.32 20.18 4.59
C ALA A 126 -23.46 20.73 3.73
N THR A 127 -24.56 21.12 4.37
CA THR A 127 -25.70 21.80 3.74
C THR A 127 -25.97 23.13 4.43
N LEU A 128 -26.02 24.21 3.66
CA LEU A 128 -26.38 25.55 4.12
C LEU A 128 -27.32 26.19 3.10
N GLY A 129 -28.50 26.65 3.54
CA GLY A 129 -29.45 27.33 2.64
C GLY A 129 -29.87 26.53 1.40
N GLY A 130 -29.84 25.19 1.46
CA GLY A 130 -30.11 24.30 0.33
C GLY A 130 -28.91 24.04 -0.59
N VAL A 131 -27.78 24.72 -0.40
CA VAL A 131 -26.52 24.45 -1.09
C VAL A 131 -25.76 23.36 -0.33
N GLN A 132 -25.28 22.35 -1.06
CA GLN A 132 -24.50 21.24 -0.52
C GLN A 132 -23.05 21.33 -0.99
N THR A 133 -22.10 21.07 -0.11
CA THR A 133 -20.68 20.97 -0.44
C THR A 133 -20.10 19.72 0.20
N THR A 134 -19.22 19.04 -0.53
CA THR A 134 -18.52 17.84 -0.06
C THR A 134 -17.03 18.12 0.00
N VAL A 135 -16.39 17.68 1.08
CA VAL A 135 -14.93 17.65 1.25
C VAL A 135 -14.56 16.21 1.52
N GLU A 136 -13.57 15.71 0.79
CA GLU A 136 -13.01 14.38 1.00
C GLU A 136 -11.55 14.51 1.43
N ARG A 137 -11.15 13.75 2.44
CA ARG A 137 -9.77 13.68 2.94
C ARG A 137 -9.33 12.24 3.06
N ARG A 138 -8.08 11.98 2.70
CA ARG A 138 -7.44 10.69 2.95
C ARG A 138 -6.81 10.73 4.33
N ILE A 139 -7.16 9.75 5.16
CA ILE A 139 -6.65 9.65 6.53
C ILE A 139 -5.91 8.34 6.67
N SER A 140 -4.71 8.39 7.23
CA SER A 140 -3.95 7.21 7.58
C SER A 140 -3.99 6.97 9.09
N LEU A 141 -4.46 5.80 9.49
CA LEU A 141 -4.54 5.39 10.87
C LEU A 141 -3.27 4.66 11.30
N VAL A 142 -2.72 5.07 12.43
CA VAL A 142 -1.83 4.20 13.20
C VAL A 142 -2.73 3.36 14.10
N PRO A 143 -2.77 2.03 13.94
CA PRO A 143 -3.60 1.18 14.79
C PRO A 143 -3.31 1.46 16.27
N PRO A 144 -4.28 1.30 17.18
CA PRO A 144 -3.94 1.19 18.59
C PRO A 144 -3.13 -0.10 18.79
N ALA A 145 -2.08 -0.05 19.60
CA ALA A 145 -1.51 -1.28 20.12
C ALA A 145 -0.86 -1.09 21.47
N PRO A 146 -0.63 -2.20 22.19
CA PRO A 146 0.22 -2.23 23.36
C PRO A 146 1.48 -1.39 23.19
N LEU A 147 1.86 -0.66 24.24
CA LEU A 147 3.12 0.07 24.32
C LEU A 147 4.32 -0.83 23.99
N GLU A 148 4.23 -2.11 24.32
CA GLU A 148 5.26 -3.12 24.05
C GLU A 148 5.41 -3.43 22.54
N SER A 149 4.50 -2.95 21.71
CA SER A 149 4.52 -3.07 20.23
C SER A 149 4.62 -1.72 19.52
N VAL A 150 4.91 -0.66 20.28
CA VAL A 150 5.23 0.67 19.71
C VAL A 150 6.54 0.61 18.95
N PHE A 151 7.47 -0.23 19.40
CA PHE A 151 8.72 -0.45 18.72
C PHE A 151 8.64 -1.70 17.86
N ASP A 152 9.10 -1.53 16.63
CA ASP A 152 9.16 -2.60 15.66
C ASP A 152 10.60 -3.10 15.53
N ALA A 153 10.97 -4.05 16.40
CA ALA A 153 12.31 -4.65 16.40
C ALA A 153 12.64 -5.39 15.10
N HIS A 154 11.60 -5.79 14.39
CA HIS A 154 11.76 -6.55 13.16
C HIS A 154 11.78 -5.66 11.94
N LEU A 155 11.53 -4.34 12.09
CA LEU A 155 11.57 -3.37 11.01
C LEU A 155 10.46 -3.63 9.97
N ASN A 156 9.22 -3.93 10.40
CA ASN A 156 8.09 -4.19 9.48
C ASN A 156 7.79 -3.02 8.55
N GLU A 157 8.20 -1.80 8.86
CA GLU A 157 8.02 -0.64 7.96
C GLU A 157 8.85 -0.69 6.67
N PHE A 158 9.85 -1.59 6.57
CA PHE A 158 10.70 -1.74 5.40
C PHE A 158 10.37 -3.02 4.63
N ALA A 159 10.36 -2.89 3.31
CA ALA A 159 10.36 -4.04 2.41
C ALA A 159 11.69 -4.79 2.44
N VAL A 160 12.77 -4.01 2.47
CA VAL A 160 14.15 -4.47 2.46
C VAL A 160 14.90 -3.66 3.49
N PHE A 161 15.58 -4.33 4.42
CA PHE A 161 16.52 -3.67 5.32
C PHE A 161 17.85 -4.42 5.32
N ALA A 162 18.89 -3.81 4.78
CA ALA A 162 20.23 -4.40 4.69
C ALA A 162 21.18 -3.76 5.71
N THR A 163 21.81 -4.55 6.58
CA THR A 163 22.74 -4.01 7.59
C THR A 163 24.17 -3.87 7.06
N GLY A 164 24.56 -4.66 6.06
CA GLY A 164 25.90 -4.74 5.47
C GLY A 164 25.96 -4.18 4.06
N SER A 165 25.24 -4.81 3.12
CA SER A 165 25.19 -4.39 1.71
C SER A 165 23.87 -4.70 1.03
N LEU A 166 23.50 -3.88 0.04
CA LEU A 166 22.32 -4.06 -0.80
C LEU A 166 22.73 -4.03 -2.28
N THR A 167 22.52 -5.15 -2.96
CA THR A 167 22.69 -5.27 -4.42
C THR A 167 21.37 -5.65 -5.08
N VAL A 168 20.90 -4.81 -6.00
CA VAL A 168 19.74 -5.07 -6.85
C VAL A 168 20.22 -5.05 -8.30
N GLU A 169 20.49 -6.22 -8.88
CA GLU A 169 21.03 -6.33 -10.24
C GLU A 169 19.97 -6.01 -11.32
N ASP A 170 20.44 -5.86 -12.56
CA ASP A 170 19.60 -5.63 -13.73
C ASP A 170 18.48 -6.68 -13.86
N GLY A 171 17.28 -6.21 -14.21
CA GLY A 171 16.09 -7.05 -14.36
C GLY A 171 15.37 -7.41 -13.06
N ALA A 172 16.02 -7.22 -11.89
CA ALA A 172 15.33 -7.39 -10.61
C ALA A 172 14.24 -6.33 -10.42
N VAL A 173 13.15 -6.70 -9.75
CA VAL A 173 12.00 -5.85 -9.46
C VAL A 173 11.87 -5.67 -7.96
N LEU A 174 11.71 -4.42 -7.54
CA LEU A 174 11.37 -4.06 -6.18
C LEU A 174 10.18 -3.10 -6.22
N GLY A 175 9.09 -3.45 -5.56
CA GLY A 175 7.87 -2.65 -5.66
C GLY A 175 6.77 -3.14 -4.74
N ARG A 176 5.55 -2.63 -4.98
CA ARG A 176 4.36 -2.97 -4.21
C ARG A 176 3.77 -4.30 -4.67
N PHE A 177 3.18 -5.03 -3.73
CA PHE A 177 2.35 -6.17 -4.04
C PHE A 177 0.97 -5.70 -4.52
N GLU A 178 0.71 -5.78 -5.82
CA GLU A 178 -0.51 -5.27 -6.46
C GLU A 178 -1.81 -5.92 -5.97
N ARG A 179 -1.73 -7.03 -5.22
CA ARG A 179 -2.90 -7.69 -4.60
C ARG A 179 -3.06 -7.37 -3.11
N SER A 180 -2.15 -6.59 -2.53
CA SER A 180 -2.38 -6.03 -1.20
C SER A 180 -3.63 -5.14 -1.26
N PRO A 181 -4.52 -5.19 -0.26
CA PRO A 181 -5.60 -4.21 -0.11
C PRO A 181 -5.07 -2.77 -0.16
N ASP A 182 -3.89 -2.53 0.43
CA ASP A 182 -3.27 -1.21 0.46
C ASP A 182 -2.45 -0.91 -0.80
N ALA A 183 -2.59 -1.67 -1.90
CA ALA A 183 -1.82 -1.45 -3.12
C ALA A 183 -2.04 -0.06 -3.75
N GLN A 184 -3.21 0.54 -3.49
CA GLN A 184 -3.57 1.90 -3.92
C GLN A 184 -3.06 2.99 -2.97
N SER A 185 -2.40 2.62 -1.87
CA SER A 185 -1.74 3.56 -0.97
C SER A 185 -0.70 4.39 -1.73
N LEU A 186 -0.59 5.67 -1.41
CA LEU A 186 0.49 6.52 -1.92
C LEU A 186 1.81 6.26 -1.18
N SER A 187 1.77 5.54 -0.06
CA SER A 187 2.94 5.25 0.76
C SER A 187 4.03 4.52 -0.04
N PRO A 188 5.26 5.05 -0.08
CA PRO A 188 6.33 4.40 -0.81
C PRO A 188 6.74 3.08 -0.15
N VAL A 189 7.26 2.17 -0.96
CA VAL A 189 7.96 0.97 -0.51
C VAL A 189 9.30 1.40 0.07
N ARG A 190 9.45 1.30 1.40
CA ARG A 190 10.69 1.72 2.06
C ARG A 190 11.78 0.66 1.93
N VAL A 191 12.98 1.11 1.58
CA VAL A 191 14.21 0.33 1.54
C VAL A 191 15.19 0.96 2.51
N GLY A 192 15.56 0.25 3.57
CA GLY A 192 16.45 0.75 4.59
C GLY A 192 17.88 0.21 4.46
N THR A 193 18.85 1.01 4.88
CA THR A 193 20.25 0.60 4.98
C THR A 193 20.82 0.93 6.36
N GLY A 194 21.45 -0.06 7.00
CA GLY A 194 22.19 0.13 8.27
C GLY A 194 23.69 0.42 8.09
N PHE A 195 24.16 0.57 6.85
CA PHE A 195 25.56 0.88 6.53
C PHE A 195 25.76 2.36 6.19
N ALA A 196 26.97 2.87 6.39
CA ALA A 196 27.27 4.29 6.24
C ALA A 196 27.84 4.71 4.86
N SER A 197 28.25 3.76 4.01
CA SER A 197 28.99 4.05 2.77
C SER A 197 28.21 3.66 1.51
N VAL A 198 28.25 4.51 0.48
CA VAL A 198 27.62 4.24 -0.82
C VAL A 198 28.21 3.01 -1.53
N GLY A 199 29.46 2.63 -1.23
CA GLY A 199 30.11 1.47 -1.83
C GLY A 199 29.43 0.12 -1.53
N ASN A 200 28.51 0.10 -0.56
CA ASN A 200 27.72 -1.07 -0.19
C ASN A 200 26.30 -1.06 -0.79
N LEU A 201 25.94 -0.03 -1.55
CA LEU A 201 24.69 0.06 -2.31
C LEU A 201 25.01 -0.07 -3.80
N ASN A 202 24.40 -1.05 -4.46
CA ASN A 202 24.54 -1.25 -5.89
C ASN A 202 23.18 -1.53 -6.54
N ILE A 203 22.64 -0.54 -7.25
CA ILE A 203 21.40 -0.67 -8.02
C ILE A 203 21.76 -0.71 -9.50
N GLY A 204 21.42 -1.80 -10.18
CA GLY A 204 21.62 -1.99 -11.61
C GLY A 204 20.79 -1.00 -12.41
N ALA A 205 21.33 -0.52 -13.53
CA ALA A 205 20.69 0.48 -14.38
C ALA A 205 19.36 0.00 -14.99
N LEU A 206 19.14 -1.32 -15.07
CA LEU A 206 17.91 -1.93 -15.55
C LEU A 206 17.08 -2.57 -14.42
N ALA A 207 17.42 -2.32 -13.16
CA ALA A 207 16.56 -2.66 -12.04
C ALA A 207 15.25 -1.87 -12.13
N ARG A 208 14.14 -2.48 -11.73
CA ARG A 208 12.81 -1.87 -11.79
C ARG A 208 12.31 -1.57 -10.40
N LEU A 209 12.51 -0.33 -9.97
CA LEU A 209 11.99 0.18 -8.71
C LEU A 209 10.62 0.82 -8.96
N ARG A 210 9.59 0.42 -8.21
CA ARG A 210 8.22 0.94 -8.36
C ARG A 210 7.72 1.56 -7.06
N GLY A 211 7.72 2.88 -7.01
CA GLY A 211 7.28 3.63 -5.83
C GLY A 211 8.14 3.33 -4.62
N VAL A 212 9.46 3.22 -4.81
CA VAL A 212 10.43 2.86 -3.77
C VAL A 212 11.06 4.14 -3.21
N SER A 213 11.21 4.22 -1.89
CA SER A 213 11.97 5.27 -1.22
C SER A 213 13.12 4.66 -0.44
N LEU A 214 14.30 5.26 -0.60
CA LEU A 214 15.51 4.83 0.10
C LEU A 214 15.60 5.59 1.44
N CYS A 215 15.66 4.84 2.52
CA CYS A 215 15.82 5.31 3.88
C CYS A 215 17.25 5.03 4.34
N VAL A 216 18.02 6.09 4.57
CA VAL A 216 19.42 5.99 4.95
C VAL A 216 19.60 6.25 6.44
N ASP A 217 20.56 5.57 7.05
CA ASP A 217 20.89 5.75 8.46
C ASP A 217 21.26 7.22 8.76
N ALA A 218 20.96 7.70 9.96
CA ALA A 218 21.31 9.04 10.42
C ALA A 218 22.83 9.32 10.29
N ASN A 219 23.65 8.28 10.30
CA ASN A 219 25.12 8.34 10.17
C ASN A 219 25.62 8.05 8.74
N ALA A 220 24.74 8.02 7.75
CA ALA A 220 25.12 7.82 6.36
C ALA A 220 26.08 8.91 5.86
N SER A 221 27.00 8.52 4.98
CA SER A 221 27.85 9.47 4.26
C SER A 221 27.02 10.37 3.35
N GLY A 222 27.49 11.60 3.13
CA GLY A 222 26.84 12.53 2.19
C GLY A 222 26.67 11.94 0.79
N GLU A 223 27.63 11.13 0.33
CA GLU A 223 27.55 10.45 -0.98
C GLU A 223 26.36 9.47 -1.07
N LEU A 224 26.04 8.77 0.02
CA LEU A 224 24.90 7.86 0.07
C LEU A 224 23.56 8.63 0.14
N ILE A 225 23.55 9.78 0.83
CA ILE A 225 22.41 10.69 0.87
C ILE A 225 22.16 11.28 -0.52
N ASP A 226 23.18 11.81 -1.17
CA ASP A 226 23.11 12.37 -2.52
C ASP A 226 22.60 11.31 -3.52
N ALA A 227 23.09 10.06 -3.42
CA ALA A 227 22.60 8.96 -4.24
C ALA A 227 21.11 8.63 -4.01
N ALA A 228 20.61 8.79 -2.79
CA ALA A 228 19.20 8.59 -2.47
C ALA A 228 18.29 9.71 -3.02
N GLU A 229 18.82 10.94 -3.13
CA GLU A 229 18.08 12.12 -3.60
C GLU A 229 18.13 12.30 -5.12
N GLU A 230 19.25 11.95 -5.77
CA GLU A 230 19.48 12.22 -7.20
C GLU A 230 19.06 11.08 -8.13
N ASP A 231 18.96 9.84 -7.64
CA ASP A 231 18.64 8.69 -8.48
C ASP A 231 17.13 8.67 -8.81
N GLU A 232 16.81 8.87 -10.09
CA GLU A 232 15.46 8.83 -10.64
C GLU A 232 14.73 7.50 -10.36
N ALA A 233 15.46 6.44 -10.02
CA ALA A 233 14.87 5.16 -9.64
C ALA A 233 14.15 5.21 -8.29
N PHE A 234 14.50 6.16 -7.39
CA PHE A 234 13.80 6.37 -6.13
C PHE A 234 12.82 7.55 -6.23
N SER A 235 11.64 7.40 -5.61
CA SER A 235 10.66 8.47 -5.57
C SER A 235 11.04 9.59 -4.59
N SER A 236 11.85 9.27 -3.58
CA SER A 236 12.40 10.21 -2.60
C SER A 236 13.46 9.54 -1.71
N GLY A 237 14.50 10.28 -1.33
CA GLY A 237 15.43 9.92 -0.26
C GLY A 237 14.93 10.42 1.10
N TRP A 238 14.97 9.55 2.12
CA TRP A 238 14.55 9.88 3.49
C TRP A 238 15.70 9.64 4.46
N ASN A 239 16.16 10.70 5.12
CA ASN A 239 17.11 10.58 6.22
C ASN A 239 16.36 10.08 7.47
N MET A 240 16.72 8.90 7.97
CA MET A 240 16.14 8.40 9.20
C MET A 240 16.60 9.29 10.37
N PRO A 241 15.68 9.79 11.21
CA PRO A 241 16.06 10.67 12.32
C PRO A 241 16.91 9.98 13.39
N VAL A 242 16.83 8.66 13.46
CA VAL A 242 17.52 7.81 14.43
C VAL A 242 18.16 6.62 13.71
N PRO A 243 19.32 6.13 14.16
CA PRO A 243 19.89 4.90 13.64
C PRO A 243 18.95 3.73 13.95
N VAL A 244 18.88 2.78 13.01
CA VAL A 244 17.94 1.66 13.11
C VAL A 244 18.69 0.38 13.48
N PRO A 245 18.52 -0.13 14.71
CA PRO A 245 19.17 -1.37 15.12
C PRO A 245 18.40 -2.57 14.55
N ALA A 246 19.00 -3.28 13.60
CA ALA A 246 18.48 -4.58 13.17
C ALA A 246 18.97 -5.66 14.15
N ILE A 247 18.17 -5.94 15.17
CA ILE A 247 18.54 -6.87 16.26
C ILE A 247 18.08 -8.28 15.91
N ALA A 248 18.99 -9.25 15.96
CA ALA A 248 18.62 -10.64 15.79
C ALA A 248 17.75 -11.11 16.97
N ASP A 249 16.74 -11.91 16.65
CA ASP A 249 15.85 -12.40 17.69
C ASP A 249 16.51 -13.53 18.49
N MET A 250 16.06 -13.66 19.73
CA MET A 250 16.49 -14.74 20.61
C MET A 250 15.53 -15.92 20.50
N LEU A 251 16.03 -17.11 20.77
CA LEU A 251 15.16 -18.29 20.82
C LEU A 251 14.19 -18.16 22.02
N PRO A 252 12.87 -18.32 21.82
CA PRO A 252 11.91 -18.29 22.92
C PRO A 252 12.29 -19.26 24.04
N SER A 253 12.08 -18.83 25.28
CA SER A 253 12.46 -19.59 26.49
C SER A 253 11.89 -21.02 26.51
N GLU A 254 10.72 -21.21 25.91
CA GLU A 254 10.01 -22.47 25.75
C GLU A 254 10.83 -23.49 24.93
N PHE A 255 11.54 -23.02 23.89
CA PHE A 255 12.44 -23.85 23.10
C PHE A 255 13.80 -24.07 23.76
N VAL A 256 14.25 -23.15 24.62
CA VAL A 256 15.49 -23.33 25.40
C VAL A 256 15.34 -24.52 26.34
N ALA A 257 14.21 -24.63 27.04
CA ALA A 257 13.90 -25.78 27.90
C ALA A 257 13.93 -27.12 27.13
N LEU A 258 13.38 -27.13 25.92
CA LEU A 258 13.38 -28.28 25.01
C LEU A 258 14.78 -28.75 24.62
N SER A 259 15.66 -27.81 24.29
CA SER A 259 17.02 -28.12 23.83
C SER A 259 17.87 -28.84 24.89
N ALA A 260 17.58 -28.61 26.17
CA ALA A 260 18.26 -29.27 27.28
C ALA A 260 17.80 -30.73 27.50
N GLN A 261 16.59 -31.09 27.06
CA GLN A 261 15.96 -32.38 27.36
C GLN A 261 16.39 -33.50 26.40
N TYR A 262 16.83 -33.16 25.19
CA TYR A 262 17.26 -34.13 24.16
C TYR A 262 18.62 -33.74 23.56
N PRO A 263 19.74 -34.08 24.22
CA PRO A 263 21.07 -33.80 23.69
C PRO A 263 21.29 -34.53 22.37
N VAL A 264 21.92 -33.84 21.42
CA VAL A 264 22.32 -34.36 20.11
C VAL A 264 23.06 -35.69 20.29
N GLY A 265 22.44 -36.81 19.86
CA GLY A 265 22.95 -38.17 20.03
C GLY A 265 22.05 -39.13 20.83
N GLY A 266 21.02 -38.61 21.50
CA GLY A 266 20.06 -39.41 22.27
C GLY A 266 18.86 -39.90 21.48
N GLY A 267 19.04 -40.72 20.44
CA GLY A 267 18.02 -41.58 19.81
C GLY A 267 16.60 -41.00 19.63
N ALA A 268 16.46 -39.71 19.30
CA ALA A 268 15.16 -39.10 19.06
C ALA A 268 14.52 -39.76 17.83
N PRO A 269 13.19 -39.92 17.80
CA PRO A 269 12.52 -40.49 16.63
C PRO A 269 12.79 -39.62 15.41
N ILE A 270 13.29 -40.25 14.35
CA ILE A 270 13.30 -39.70 13.00
C ILE A 270 11.88 -39.91 12.46
N ILE A 271 11.20 -38.83 12.10
CA ILE A 271 9.98 -38.94 11.30
C ILE A 271 10.45 -39.03 9.86
N ASP A 272 10.69 -40.26 9.41
CA ASP A 272 10.86 -40.56 8.00
C ASP A 272 9.47 -40.81 7.43
N GLY A 273 9.07 -40.06 6.41
CA GLY A 273 7.80 -40.25 5.67
C GLY A 273 7.69 -41.61 4.96
N LEU A 274 8.57 -42.57 5.27
CA LEU A 274 8.63 -43.91 4.72
C LEU A 274 7.54 -44.85 5.26
N LEU A 275 6.31 -44.38 5.43
CA LEU A 275 5.16 -45.22 5.74
C LEU A 275 4.32 -45.43 4.46
N GLY A 276 4.75 -46.44 3.69
CA GLY A 276 3.88 -47.37 2.96
C GLY A 276 2.95 -46.83 1.86
N GLY A 277 3.39 -46.90 0.60
CA GLY A 277 2.48 -46.76 -0.53
C GLY A 277 3.07 -47.12 -1.90
N LEU A 278 3.48 -48.38 -2.11
CA LEU A 278 3.80 -48.92 -3.44
C LEU A 278 2.55 -49.11 -4.34
N ASP A 279 1.39 -48.59 -3.96
CA ASP A 279 0.12 -48.78 -4.66
C ASP A 279 -0.41 -47.47 -5.27
N GLY A 280 0.32 -46.89 -6.23
CA GLY A 280 -0.19 -46.08 -7.36
C GLY A 280 -1.17 -44.92 -7.12
N GLY A 281 -1.45 -44.51 -5.88
CA GLY A 281 -2.28 -43.37 -5.53
C GLY A 281 -1.50 -42.06 -5.67
N LEU A 282 -2.10 -41.05 -6.30
CA LEU A 282 -1.46 -39.76 -6.58
C LEU A 282 -1.17 -38.91 -5.33
N PHE A 283 -1.51 -39.37 -4.13
CA PHE A 283 -1.29 -38.68 -2.86
C PHE A 283 -0.90 -39.72 -1.78
N GLY A 284 0.20 -39.46 -1.07
CA GLY A 284 0.67 -40.30 0.04
C GLY A 284 -0.26 -40.25 1.26
N GLU A 285 0.00 -41.10 2.26
CA GLU A 285 -0.70 -41.11 3.53
C GLU A 285 -0.49 -39.76 4.27
N GLU A 286 -1.57 -39.13 4.75
CA GLU A 286 -1.50 -37.90 5.54
C GLU A 286 -0.91 -38.22 6.92
N VAL A 287 0.29 -37.71 7.21
CA VAL A 287 0.94 -37.88 8.52
C VAL A 287 0.64 -36.65 9.36
N VAL A 288 -0.34 -36.77 10.26
CA VAL A 288 -0.66 -35.71 11.23
C VAL A 288 0.23 -35.85 12.45
N ILE A 289 1.09 -34.84 12.70
CA ILE A 289 1.91 -34.79 13.91
C ILE A 289 1.09 -34.09 15.00
N GLU A 290 0.23 -34.85 15.67
CA GLU A 290 -0.58 -34.35 16.79
C GLU A 290 0.22 -34.29 18.10
N GLY A 291 -0.01 -33.23 18.88
CA GLY A 291 0.31 -33.25 20.31
C GLY A 291 -0.61 -34.24 21.01
N SER A 292 -0.06 -35.24 21.72
CA SER A 292 -0.91 -36.19 22.47
C SER A 292 -1.72 -35.41 23.51
N PRO A 293 -3.06 -35.37 23.41
CA PRO A 293 -3.88 -34.64 24.36
C PRO A 293 -3.65 -35.21 25.77
N GLY A 294 -3.10 -34.40 26.67
CA GLY A 294 -2.85 -34.78 28.07
C GLY A 294 -1.47 -35.38 28.39
N ALA A 295 -0.52 -35.41 27.44
CA ALA A 295 0.89 -35.65 27.81
C ALA A 295 1.41 -34.44 28.62
N PRO A 296 2.10 -34.66 29.76
CA PRO A 296 2.58 -33.58 30.63
C PRO A 296 3.67 -32.71 29.99
N ASP A 297 4.22 -33.12 28.85
CA ASP A 297 5.11 -32.30 28.02
C ASP A 297 4.45 -32.07 26.64
N PRO A 298 3.89 -30.87 26.38
CA PRO A 298 3.32 -30.53 25.07
C PRO A 298 4.40 -30.35 24.00
N LEU A 299 5.66 -30.22 24.41
CA LEU A 299 6.77 -29.85 23.55
C LEU A 299 7.49 -31.07 23.00
N ARG A 300 7.56 -31.21 21.67
CA ARG A 300 8.21 -32.34 21.00
C ARG A 300 9.46 -31.90 20.24
N SER A 301 10.61 -32.49 20.62
CA SER A 301 11.85 -32.40 19.86
C SER A 301 12.02 -33.66 19.01
N TYR A 302 12.19 -33.46 17.71
CA TYR A 302 12.48 -34.49 16.74
C TYR A 302 13.92 -34.36 16.23
N GLN A 303 14.47 -35.44 15.70
CA GLN A 303 15.81 -35.36 15.11
C GLN A 303 15.72 -34.60 13.79
N ASP A 304 15.13 -35.19 12.76
CA ASP A 304 15.00 -34.60 11.43
C ASP A 304 13.57 -34.82 10.92
N LEU A 305 13.12 -33.96 10.01
CA LEU A 305 11.87 -34.10 9.25
C LEU A 305 12.19 -34.12 7.76
N ASP A 306 12.12 -35.31 7.18
CA ASP A 306 12.26 -35.51 5.73
C ASP A 306 10.87 -35.72 5.12
N ILE A 307 10.45 -34.81 4.24
CA ILE A 307 9.15 -34.86 3.53
C ILE A 307 9.43 -35.26 2.08
N LEU A 308 9.02 -36.47 1.70
CA LEU A 308 9.32 -37.02 0.37
C LEU A 308 8.28 -36.58 -0.67
N THR A 309 8.52 -36.95 -1.92
CA THR A 309 7.65 -36.58 -3.04
C THR A 309 6.28 -37.22 -2.88
N GLY A 310 5.24 -36.38 -2.82
CA GLY A 310 3.85 -36.83 -2.71
C GLY A 310 3.36 -37.02 -1.27
N ASP A 311 4.25 -36.90 -0.29
CA ASP A 311 3.88 -36.94 1.13
C ASP A 311 3.23 -35.63 1.55
N GLU A 312 2.28 -35.72 2.48
CA GLU A 312 1.72 -34.59 3.19
C GLU A 312 1.92 -34.78 4.70
N VAL A 313 2.63 -33.83 5.31
CA VAL A 313 2.80 -33.75 6.76
C VAL A 313 1.98 -32.58 7.29
N VAL A 314 1.20 -32.81 8.33
CA VAL A 314 0.39 -31.77 8.97
C VAL A 314 0.95 -31.41 10.34
N LEU A 315 1.29 -30.13 10.53
CA LEU A 315 1.57 -29.53 11.84
C LEU A 315 0.32 -28.83 12.35
N ASP A 316 -0.27 -29.37 13.41
CA ASP A 316 -1.50 -28.84 14.00
C ASP A 316 -1.21 -28.01 15.27
N GLY A 317 -1.10 -26.70 15.05
CA GLY A 317 -0.97 -25.66 16.06
C GLY A 317 -2.18 -25.49 16.98
N THR A 318 -3.32 -26.13 16.70
CA THR A 318 -4.49 -26.09 17.60
C THR A 318 -4.32 -27.03 18.80
N THR A 319 -3.56 -28.12 18.62
CA THR A 319 -3.26 -29.10 19.67
C THR A 319 -1.87 -28.89 20.27
N ASN A 320 -0.88 -28.56 19.43
CA ASN A 320 0.46 -28.24 19.86
C ASN A 320 1.02 -27.06 19.07
N PRO A 321 1.24 -25.89 19.68
CA PRO A 321 1.77 -24.73 18.97
C PRO A 321 3.26 -24.86 18.66
N ASP A 322 4.02 -25.76 19.31
CA ASP A 322 5.47 -25.70 19.33
C ASP A 322 6.15 -27.00 18.89
N PHE A 323 6.97 -26.92 17.84
CA PHE A 323 7.72 -28.05 17.30
C PHE A 323 9.20 -27.71 17.16
N ALA A 324 10.07 -28.68 17.46
CA ALA A 324 11.51 -28.51 17.28
C ALA A 324 12.12 -29.65 16.46
N PHE A 325 12.95 -29.31 15.48
CA PHE A 325 13.68 -30.24 14.62
C PHE A 325 15.15 -29.84 14.54
N SER A 326 16.03 -30.80 14.26
CA SER A 326 17.44 -30.50 13.93
C SER A 326 17.54 -30.03 12.48
N SER A 327 16.86 -30.68 11.55
CA SER A 327 16.73 -30.20 10.18
C SER A 327 15.35 -30.54 9.59
N VAL A 328 14.95 -29.78 8.57
CA VAL A 328 13.74 -30.02 7.80
C VAL A 328 14.10 -30.01 6.32
N GLU A 329 13.86 -31.12 5.63
CA GLU A 329 14.19 -31.30 4.22
C GLU A 329 12.95 -31.73 3.41
N PHE A 330 12.69 -31.05 2.30
CA PHE A 330 11.69 -31.47 1.31
C PHE A 330 12.40 -32.04 0.10
N ARG A 331 12.05 -33.27 -0.26
CA ARG A 331 12.58 -33.98 -1.42
C ARG A 331 11.48 -34.16 -2.45
N GLY A 332 11.36 -33.20 -3.36
CA GLY A 332 10.33 -33.22 -4.41
C GLY A 332 9.05 -32.50 -4.01
N ALA A 333 7.93 -32.94 -4.59
CA ALA A 333 6.61 -32.35 -4.41
C ALA A 333 5.97 -32.68 -3.04
N GLY A 334 6.77 -32.72 -1.98
CA GLY A 334 6.30 -32.93 -0.61
C GLY A 334 5.60 -31.68 -0.07
N VAL A 335 4.59 -31.88 0.78
CA VAL A 335 3.77 -30.79 1.34
C VAL A 335 3.83 -30.81 2.86
N LEU A 336 4.14 -29.67 3.46
CA LEU A 336 3.94 -29.41 4.88
C LEU A 336 2.74 -28.47 5.02
N ARG A 337 1.65 -28.99 5.60
CA ARG A 337 0.45 -28.21 5.88
C ARG A 337 0.47 -27.74 7.33
N VAL A 338 0.24 -26.45 7.53
CA VAL A 338 0.14 -25.83 8.85
C VAL A 338 -1.31 -25.48 9.16
N VAL A 339 -1.80 -25.96 10.29
CA VAL A 339 -3.15 -25.67 10.83
C VAL A 339 -2.98 -24.93 12.15
N GLY A 340 -3.73 -23.84 12.37
CA GLY A 340 -3.58 -23.02 13.57
C GLY A 340 -2.27 -22.23 13.62
N SER A 341 -1.84 -21.82 14.80
CA SER A 341 -0.60 -21.05 15.01
C SER A 341 0.54 -21.98 15.42
N VAL A 342 1.55 -22.11 14.57
CA VAL A 342 2.72 -22.98 14.77
C VAL A 342 3.99 -22.15 14.90
N ARG A 343 4.76 -22.43 15.95
CA ARG A 343 6.15 -22.02 16.15
C ARG A 343 7.05 -23.24 15.90
N LEU A 344 8.01 -23.08 15.01
CA LEU A 344 8.89 -24.13 14.54
C LEU A 344 10.34 -23.75 14.79
N HIS A 345 11.03 -24.44 15.69
CA HIS A 345 12.46 -24.27 15.90
C HIS A 345 13.25 -25.28 15.07
N ILE A 346 14.08 -24.81 14.16
CA ILE A 346 14.98 -25.63 13.33
C ILE A 346 16.42 -25.28 13.71
N ARG A 347 17.12 -26.18 14.41
CA ARG A 347 18.49 -25.91 14.89
C ARG A 347 19.51 -25.77 13.75
N GLY A 348 19.36 -26.62 12.74
CA GLY A 348 20.17 -26.70 11.55
C GLY A 348 19.53 -25.94 10.40
N HIS A 349 19.22 -26.63 9.30
CA HIS A 349 18.79 -26.00 8.06
C HIS A 349 17.36 -26.36 7.68
N LEU A 350 16.73 -25.46 6.93
CA LEU A 350 15.47 -25.68 6.22
C LEU A 350 15.77 -25.70 4.72
N SER A 351 15.58 -26.86 4.08
CA SER A 351 15.83 -27.04 2.66
C SER A 351 14.56 -27.52 1.94
N MET A 352 14.07 -26.74 0.99
CA MET A 352 12.93 -27.06 0.15
C MET A 352 13.39 -27.16 -1.30
N ASN A 353 13.29 -28.35 -1.90
CA ASN A 353 13.73 -28.58 -3.28
C ASN A 353 12.62 -29.18 -4.14
N PHE A 354 12.67 -28.94 -5.45
CA PHE A 354 11.90 -29.67 -6.46
C PHE A 354 10.37 -29.65 -6.22
N ARG A 355 9.81 -28.45 -6.06
CA ARG A 355 8.38 -28.19 -5.87
C ARG A 355 7.85 -28.57 -4.49
N GLY A 356 8.69 -28.53 -3.46
CA GLY A 356 8.21 -28.60 -2.08
C GLY A 356 7.24 -27.45 -1.77
N ALA A 357 6.25 -27.70 -0.91
CA ALA A 357 5.26 -26.71 -0.52
C ALA A 357 5.11 -26.62 1.00
N ILE A 358 5.14 -25.41 1.56
CA ILE A 358 4.60 -25.13 2.89
C ILE A 358 3.32 -24.31 2.71
N GLU A 359 2.18 -24.94 2.99
CA GLU A 359 0.86 -24.33 2.88
C GLU A 359 0.26 -24.05 4.27
N LEU A 360 -0.38 -22.90 4.43
CA LEU A 360 -1.07 -22.53 5.66
C LEU A 360 -2.59 -22.59 5.44
N ALA A 361 -3.31 -23.33 6.29
CA ALA A 361 -4.77 -23.32 6.32
C ALA A 361 -5.31 -21.90 6.59
N PRO A 362 -6.56 -21.54 6.25
CA PRO A 362 -7.11 -20.22 6.54
C PRO A 362 -6.94 -19.82 8.02
N GLY A 363 -6.45 -18.60 8.28
CA GLY A 363 -6.17 -18.09 9.63
C GLY A 363 -4.93 -18.67 10.32
N ALA A 364 -4.31 -19.72 9.78
CA ALA A 364 -3.08 -20.29 10.36
C ALA A 364 -1.90 -19.31 10.30
N ARG A 365 -0.95 -19.46 11.21
CA ARG A 365 0.30 -18.68 11.26
C ARG A 365 1.48 -19.62 11.46
N LEU A 366 2.61 -19.31 10.84
CA LEU A 366 3.86 -20.05 10.98
C LEU A 366 4.99 -19.08 11.37
N THR A 367 5.67 -19.36 12.47
CA THR A 367 6.90 -18.67 12.87
C THR A 367 8.03 -19.68 12.95
N VAL A 368 9.06 -19.53 12.12
CA VAL A 368 10.21 -20.42 12.06
C VAL A 368 11.40 -19.74 12.71
N PHE A 369 11.92 -20.30 13.79
CA PHE A 369 13.19 -19.92 14.40
C PHE A 369 14.29 -20.79 13.81
N LEU A 370 15.11 -20.22 12.93
CA LEU A 370 16.10 -20.95 12.15
C LEU A 370 17.52 -20.66 12.64
N GLY A 371 18.21 -21.73 13.05
CA GLY A 371 19.60 -21.66 13.51
C GLY A 371 20.63 -21.71 12.38
N GLY A 372 20.31 -22.27 11.21
CA GLY A 372 21.26 -22.47 10.12
C GLY A 372 20.79 -21.87 8.80
N ASN A 373 21.01 -22.59 7.70
CA ASN A 373 20.75 -22.08 6.35
C ASN A 373 19.28 -22.27 5.94
N LEU A 374 18.79 -21.35 5.11
CA LEU A 374 17.52 -21.47 4.40
C LEU A 374 17.83 -21.69 2.91
N SER A 375 17.26 -22.73 2.31
CA SER A 375 17.34 -22.97 0.86
C SER A 375 15.94 -23.28 0.33
N ILE A 376 15.40 -22.42 -0.53
CA ILE A 376 14.15 -22.66 -1.25
C ILE A 376 14.50 -22.68 -2.73
N ASP A 377 14.46 -23.85 -3.35
CA ASP A 377 14.88 -24.09 -4.72
C ASP A 377 13.75 -24.78 -5.51
N ASP A 378 13.21 -24.06 -6.50
CA ASP A 378 12.02 -24.47 -7.25
C ASP A 378 10.84 -24.89 -6.36
N ALA A 379 10.64 -24.22 -5.21
CA ALA A 379 9.63 -24.54 -4.20
C ALA A 379 8.75 -23.33 -3.83
N GLY A 380 7.66 -23.57 -3.08
CA GLY A 380 6.74 -22.53 -2.63
C GLY A 380 6.50 -22.55 -1.12
N LEU A 381 6.50 -21.39 -0.47
CA LEU A 381 6.30 -21.27 0.98
C LEU A 381 5.33 -20.11 1.25
N GLY A 382 4.28 -20.37 2.01
CA GLY A 382 3.29 -19.35 2.38
C GLY A 382 2.17 -19.15 1.35
N VAL A 383 2.13 -19.97 0.31
CA VAL A 383 1.13 -19.93 -0.77
C VAL A 383 0.33 -21.23 -0.83
N ASN A 384 -0.77 -21.21 -1.56
CA ASN A 384 -1.55 -22.43 -1.81
C ASN A 384 -0.67 -23.49 -2.50
N ARG A 385 -0.81 -24.76 -2.10
CA ARG A 385 0.03 -25.85 -2.63
C ARG A 385 -0.05 -25.98 -4.15
N LEU A 386 -1.21 -25.71 -4.76
CA LEU A 386 -1.38 -25.79 -6.22
C LEU A 386 -0.52 -24.75 -6.94
N VAL A 387 -0.36 -23.57 -6.33
CA VAL A 387 0.52 -22.50 -6.83
C VAL A 387 1.99 -22.86 -6.59
N ALA A 388 2.34 -23.39 -5.42
CA ALA A 388 3.69 -23.84 -5.11
C ALA A 388 4.19 -24.94 -6.08
N LEU A 389 3.30 -25.86 -6.44
CA LEU A 389 3.57 -27.01 -7.31
C LEU A 389 3.58 -26.66 -8.81
N ASP A 390 3.09 -25.48 -9.19
CA ASP A 390 3.07 -25.05 -10.60
C ASP A 390 4.50 -24.71 -11.09
N PRO A 391 5.02 -25.37 -12.14
CA PRO A 391 6.31 -25.01 -12.72
C PRO A 391 6.34 -23.62 -13.36
N ALA A 392 5.20 -23.08 -13.75
CA ALA A 392 5.08 -21.75 -14.37
C ALA A 392 4.80 -20.64 -13.34
N ARG A 393 4.91 -20.94 -12.04
CA ARG A 393 4.60 -19.97 -10.98
C ARG A 393 5.45 -18.70 -11.06
N GLY A 394 4.83 -17.59 -10.69
CA GLY A 394 5.44 -16.28 -10.57
C GLY A 394 4.53 -15.33 -9.77
N PRO A 395 4.79 -14.01 -9.78
CA PRO A 395 4.01 -13.07 -9.00
C PRO A 395 2.51 -13.10 -9.31
N GLY A 396 2.16 -13.25 -10.59
CA GLY A 396 0.77 -13.30 -11.06
C GLY A 396 0.04 -14.61 -10.75
N SER A 397 0.73 -15.64 -10.25
CA SER A 397 0.12 -16.92 -9.89
C SER A 397 -0.63 -16.85 -8.55
N VAL A 398 -0.37 -15.81 -7.74
CA VAL A 398 -1.12 -15.53 -6.52
C VAL A 398 -2.41 -14.78 -6.88
N SER A 399 -3.51 -15.52 -6.98
CA SER A 399 -4.82 -14.98 -7.35
C SER A 399 -5.64 -14.45 -6.18
N SER A 400 -5.42 -14.99 -4.98
CA SER A 400 -6.08 -14.56 -3.73
C SER A 400 -5.09 -13.90 -2.80
N TYR A 401 -5.47 -12.76 -2.23
CA TYR A 401 -4.69 -12.14 -1.17
C TYR A 401 -4.59 -13.06 0.05
N ALA A 402 -3.37 -13.19 0.56
CA ALA A 402 -3.09 -13.73 1.88
C ALA A 402 -2.01 -12.83 2.48
N SER A 403 -2.20 -12.42 3.74
CA SER A 403 -1.21 -11.56 4.40
C SER A 403 0.14 -12.27 4.52
N PRO A 404 1.24 -11.71 4.01
CA PRO A 404 2.59 -12.23 4.23
C PRO A 404 2.97 -12.27 5.71
N GLY A 405 2.34 -11.44 6.55
CA GLY A 405 2.56 -11.43 8.00
C GLY A 405 2.15 -12.74 8.71
N ARG A 406 1.54 -13.69 8.00
CA ARG A 406 1.21 -15.03 8.52
C ARG A 406 2.40 -15.98 8.56
N VAL A 407 3.48 -15.69 7.84
CA VAL A 407 4.69 -16.50 7.78
C VAL A 407 5.87 -15.65 8.20
N TRP A 408 6.62 -16.12 9.18
CA TRP A 408 7.82 -15.46 9.68
C TRP A 408 8.98 -16.45 9.70
N ILE A 409 10.12 -16.05 9.16
CA ILE A 409 11.39 -16.77 9.30
C ILE A 409 12.34 -15.85 10.05
N ILE A 410 12.70 -16.26 11.26
CA ILE A 410 13.54 -15.53 12.20
C ILE A 410 14.89 -16.25 12.25
N GLY A 411 15.95 -15.58 11.79
CA GLY A 411 17.31 -16.05 11.94
C GLY A 411 17.81 -15.83 13.36
N LEU A 412 18.20 -16.90 14.02
CA LEU A 412 18.65 -16.84 15.42
C LEU A 412 20.02 -16.19 15.53
N HIS A 413 20.20 -15.41 16.59
CA HIS A 413 21.51 -14.88 16.97
C HIS A 413 22.51 -16.02 17.27
N PRO A 414 23.82 -15.88 16.99
CA PRO A 414 24.81 -16.92 17.31
C PRO A 414 24.85 -17.32 18.79
N ALA A 415 24.61 -16.37 19.70
CA ALA A 415 24.52 -16.65 21.13
C ALA A 415 23.31 -17.54 21.51
N SER A 416 22.29 -17.62 20.65
CA SER A 416 21.10 -18.46 20.79
C SER A 416 21.18 -19.77 19.99
N GLY A 417 22.37 -20.15 19.52
CA GLY A 417 22.56 -21.35 18.70
C GLY A 417 22.41 -21.12 17.19
N GLY A 418 22.35 -19.86 16.75
CA GLY A 418 22.43 -19.50 15.34
C GLY A 418 23.82 -19.70 14.73
N SER A 419 23.86 -19.88 13.42
CA SER A 419 25.07 -19.82 12.62
C SER A 419 25.58 -18.37 12.62
N PRO A 420 26.92 -18.13 12.68
CA PRO A 420 27.48 -16.78 12.61
C PRO A 420 27.35 -16.13 11.23
N SER A 421 27.13 -16.91 10.18
CA SER A 421 26.99 -16.41 8.80
C SER A 421 26.08 -17.33 7.99
N PRO A 422 24.78 -17.39 8.31
CA PRO A 422 23.86 -18.24 7.59
C PRO A 422 23.60 -17.71 6.19
N LEU A 423 23.36 -18.61 5.24
CA LEU A 423 22.96 -18.29 3.88
C LEU A 423 21.48 -18.59 3.68
N TYR A 424 20.72 -17.58 3.29
CA TYR A 424 19.30 -17.67 2.99
C TYR A 424 19.11 -17.48 1.48
N ALA A 425 18.86 -18.56 0.76
CA ALA A 425 18.83 -18.56 -0.71
C ALA A 425 17.46 -18.97 -1.25
N LEU A 426 16.90 -18.15 -2.12
CA LEU A 426 15.70 -18.43 -2.91
C LEU A 426 16.10 -18.51 -4.39
N ARG A 427 15.87 -19.66 -5.04
CA ARG A 427 16.38 -19.96 -6.38
C ARG A 427 15.35 -20.64 -7.28
N ASN A 428 15.62 -20.61 -8.58
CA ASN A 428 14.89 -21.34 -9.63
C ASN A 428 13.37 -21.21 -9.52
N ARG A 429 12.84 -19.98 -9.56
CA ARG A 429 11.40 -19.67 -9.42
C ARG A 429 10.83 -19.98 -8.03
N ALA A 430 11.65 -20.02 -6.99
CA ALA A 430 11.15 -20.07 -5.62
C ALA A 430 10.10 -18.97 -5.39
N LEU A 431 8.99 -19.31 -4.75
CA LEU A 431 7.92 -18.36 -4.42
C LEU A 431 7.74 -18.35 -2.90
N PHE A 432 8.13 -17.25 -2.27
CA PHE A 432 8.02 -17.07 -0.82
C PHE A 432 7.03 -15.94 -0.54
N MET A 433 5.98 -16.23 0.23
CA MET A 433 5.06 -15.24 0.76
C MET A 433 5.20 -15.21 2.29
N GLY A 434 5.92 -14.22 2.80
CA GLY A 434 6.28 -14.16 4.21
C GLY A 434 7.22 -13.02 4.58
N CYS A 435 7.63 -13.00 5.84
CA CYS A 435 8.62 -12.07 6.38
C CYS A 435 9.89 -12.83 6.76
N ILE A 436 11.05 -12.34 6.33
CA ILE A 436 12.37 -12.85 6.76
C ILE A 436 13.02 -11.78 7.63
N HIS A 437 13.39 -12.14 8.85
CA HIS A 437 14.17 -11.30 9.76
C HIS A 437 15.42 -12.05 10.20
N ALA A 438 16.56 -11.79 9.55
CA ALA A 438 17.81 -12.50 9.80
C ALA A 438 19.01 -11.55 9.61
N PRO A 439 19.22 -10.55 10.49
CA PRO A 439 20.20 -9.47 10.28
C PRO A 439 21.67 -9.91 10.19
N HIS A 440 22.00 -11.17 10.49
CA HIS A 440 23.34 -11.76 10.30
C HIS A 440 23.45 -12.64 9.05
N ALA A 441 22.34 -12.90 8.36
CA ALA A 441 22.32 -13.77 7.19
C ALA A 441 22.76 -13.01 5.93
N ALA A 442 23.40 -13.73 5.01
CA ALA A 442 23.42 -13.32 3.61
C ALA A 442 22.14 -13.83 2.95
N PHE A 443 21.35 -12.93 2.39
CA PHE A 443 20.14 -13.24 1.64
C PHE A 443 20.37 -13.10 0.13
N ILE A 444 20.04 -14.14 -0.62
CA ILE A 444 20.17 -14.18 -2.07
C ILE A 444 18.84 -14.63 -2.69
N ALA A 445 18.21 -13.77 -3.48
CA ALA A 445 17.18 -14.16 -4.42
C ALA A 445 17.78 -14.24 -5.82
N ASP A 446 17.56 -15.34 -6.53
CA ASP A 446 18.11 -15.59 -7.85
C ASP A 446 17.13 -16.34 -8.75
N SER A 447 17.36 -16.28 -10.06
CA SER A 447 16.76 -17.14 -11.08
C SER A 447 15.23 -17.09 -11.03
N ARG A 448 14.67 -15.88 -11.15
CA ARG A 448 13.22 -15.58 -11.11
C ARG A 448 12.55 -15.94 -9.79
N ALA A 449 13.28 -15.98 -8.68
CA ALA A 449 12.65 -16.10 -7.38
C ALA A 449 11.77 -14.88 -7.08
N VAL A 450 10.68 -15.12 -6.36
CA VAL A 450 9.68 -14.13 -6.00
C VAL A 450 9.51 -14.14 -4.49
N VAL A 451 9.65 -12.97 -3.90
CA VAL A 451 9.37 -12.68 -2.50
C VAL A 451 8.17 -11.75 -2.43
N ILE A 452 7.13 -12.14 -1.71
CA ILE A 452 5.98 -11.29 -1.39
C ILE A 452 5.98 -11.10 0.13
N GLY A 453 6.20 -9.87 0.58
CA GLY A 453 6.43 -9.53 1.98
C GLY A 453 7.74 -8.76 2.14
N ARG A 454 8.57 -9.14 3.11
CA ARG A 454 9.75 -8.34 3.50
C ARG A 454 10.97 -9.16 3.88
N VAL A 455 12.14 -8.53 3.79
CA VAL A 455 13.44 -9.13 4.10
C VAL A 455 14.33 -8.16 4.86
N THR A 456 14.71 -8.54 6.07
CA THR A 456 15.81 -7.92 6.83
C THR A 456 16.98 -8.88 6.88
N ALA A 457 18.15 -8.49 6.38
CA ALA A 457 19.34 -9.34 6.37
C ALA A 457 20.65 -8.54 6.46
N GLY A 458 21.75 -9.27 6.65
CA GLY A 458 23.10 -8.71 6.60
C GLY A 458 23.42 -8.15 5.23
N ASP A 459 23.57 -9.06 4.29
CA ASP A 459 23.77 -8.73 2.88
C ASP A 459 22.55 -9.17 2.08
N ILE A 460 22.06 -8.32 1.18
CA ILE A 460 20.89 -8.61 0.34
C ILE A 460 21.31 -8.52 -1.13
N THR A 461 21.14 -9.60 -1.87
CA THR A 461 21.36 -9.65 -3.32
C THR A 461 20.10 -10.12 -4.03
N LEU A 462 19.57 -9.28 -4.92
CA LEU A 462 18.45 -9.59 -5.82
C LEU A 462 18.96 -9.59 -7.26
N ARG A 463 18.79 -10.68 -8.01
CA ARG A 463 19.31 -10.80 -9.38
C ARG A 463 18.57 -11.78 -10.27
N SER A 464 18.87 -11.75 -11.57
CA SER A 464 18.33 -12.70 -12.56
C SER A 464 16.79 -12.71 -12.61
N ASP A 465 16.20 -11.54 -12.90
CA ASP A 465 14.74 -11.35 -13.02
C ASP A 465 13.94 -11.68 -11.74
N THR A 466 14.52 -11.51 -10.55
CA THR A 466 13.79 -11.71 -9.29
C THR A 466 12.80 -10.59 -9.00
N ALA A 467 11.78 -10.87 -8.20
CA ALA A 467 10.86 -9.84 -7.72
C ALA A 467 10.75 -9.87 -6.19
N LEU A 468 10.88 -8.71 -5.55
CA LEU A 468 10.49 -8.49 -4.15
C LEU A 468 9.33 -7.50 -4.14
N LEU A 469 8.17 -7.98 -3.70
CA LEU A 469 6.91 -7.25 -3.71
C LEU A 469 6.43 -7.05 -2.28
N TYR A 470 6.44 -5.80 -1.84
CA TYR A 470 6.10 -5.44 -0.47
C TYR A 470 4.60 -5.27 -0.27
N ASP A 471 4.09 -5.83 0.82
CA ASP A 471 2.73 -5.59 1.29
C ASP A 471 2.74 -4.43 2.29
N LEU A 472 2.11 -3.31 1.91
CA LEU A 472 2.08 -2.09 2.72
C LEU A 472 1.35 -2.28 4.06
N ARG A 473 0.50 -3.31 4.20
CA ARG A 473 -0.16 -3.64 5.47
C ARG A 473 0.82 -4.13 6.55
N LEU A 474 2.03 -4.51 6.16
CA LEU A 474 3.11 -4.83 7.10
C LEU A 474 3.64 -3.57 7.79
N ASP A 475 3.54 -2.39 7.16
CA ASP A 475 3.95 -1.14 7.79
C ASP A 475 2.88 -0.67 8.79
N HIS A 476 3.14 -0.91 10.08
CA HIS A 476 2.28 -0.43 11.15
C HIS A 476 2.46 1.08 11.43
N ARG A 477 3.36 1.75 10.71
CA ARG A 477 3.72 3.18 10.84
C ARG A 477 4.21 3.59 12.23
N ARG A 478 4.67 2.61 13.01
CA ARG A 478 5.26 2.80 14.34
C ARG A 478 6.77 2.62 14.37
N GLY A 479 7.38 2.28 13.24
CA GLY A 479 8.83 2.14 13.14
C GLY A 479 9.58 3.46 13.23
N PHE A 480 10.85 3.41 12.93
CA PHE A 480 11.80 4.50 13.03
C PHE A 480 11.73 5.47 11.86
N ALA A 481 11.30 5.03 10.69
CA ALA A 481 11.25 5.87 9.50
C ALA A 481 10.04 6.81 9.51
N SER A 482 8.99 6.50 10.27
CA SER A 482 7.80 7.35 10.37
C SER A 482 7.97 8.44 11.44
N PRO A 483 8.02 9.74 11.09
CA PRO A 483 8.07 10.83 12.07
C PRO A 483 6.78 10.95 12.90
N ALA A 484 5.74 10.23 12.51
CA ALA A 484 4.50 10.06 13.25
C ALA A 484 4.48 8.78 14.09
N SER A 485 5.61 8.08 14.22
CA SER A 485 5.74 7.02 15.21
C SER A 485 5.68 7.62 16.63
N PRO A 486 5.18 6.87 17.63
CA PRO A 486 5.21 7.31 19.03
C PRO A 486 6.63 7.46 19.61
N MET A 487 7.69 7.14 18.84
CA MET A 487 9.08 7.45 19.19
C MET A 487 9.45 8.92 18.99
N TYR A 488 8.57 9.69 18.34
CA TYR A 488 8.76 11.09 18.03
C TYR A 488 7.79 11.96 18.82
N ASP A 489 8.22 13.18 19.14
CA ASP A 489 7.35 14.19 19.71
C ASP A 489 6.54 14.92 18.60
N HIS A 490 5.67 15.83 19.02
CA HIS A 490 4.86 16.65 18.11
C HIS A 490 5.67 17.56 17.17
N THR A 491 6.96 17.77 17.45
CA THR A 491 7.89 18.50 16.57
C THR A 491 8.60 17.59 15.58
N ARG A 492 8.25 16.29 15.55
CA ARG A 492 8.87 15.24 14.73
C ARG A 492 10.32 14.95 15.11
N LEU A 493 10.73 15.30 16.33
CA LEU A 493 12.05 14.98 16.86
C LEU A 493 11.96 13.74 17.75
N PRO A 494 13.02 12.91 17.82
CA PRO A 494 13.03 11.74 18.71
C PRO A 494 12.79 12.17 20.15
N ILE A 495 11.95 11.44 20.88
CA ILE A 495 11.73 11.68 22.32
C ILE A 495 13.08 11.55 23.06
N ALA A 496 13.31 12.45 24.03
CA ALA A 496 14.52 12.45 24.84
C ALA A 496 14.80 11.06 25.45
N GLY A 497 16.00 10.54 25.24
CA GLY A 497 16.44 9.22 25.72
C GLY A 497 16.29 8.08 24.70
N VAL A 498 15.50 8.23 23.63
CA VAL A 498 15.35 7.19 22.59
C VAL A 498 16.69 6.87 21.94
N LEU A 499 17.43 7.92 21.52
CA LEU A 499 18.76 7.76 20.92
C LEU A 499 19.75 7.08 21.87
N GLU A 500 19.79 7.50 23.14
CA GLU A 500 20.68 6.89 24.16
C GLU A 500 20.34 5.42 24.40
N ALA A 501 19.06 5.04 24.35
CA ALA A 501 18.63 3.66 24.49
C ALA A 501 19.03 2.81 23.27
N ILE A 502 18.90 3.34 22.06
CA ILE A 502 19.31 2.69 20.82
C ILE A 502 20.83 2.50 20.79
N ASP A 503 21.60 3.56 21.05
CA ASP A 503 23.07 3.52 21.06
C ASP A 503 23.62 2.61 22.18
N GLY A 504 22.89 2.51 23.29
CA GLY A 504 23.22 1.64 24.41
C GLY A 504 22.86 0.17 24.20
N ALA A 505 22.00 -0.15 23.23
CA ALA A 505 21.64 -1.52 22.93
C ALA A 505 22.78 -2.19 22.15
N ALA A 506 23.52 -3.08 22.82
CA ALA A 506 24.42 -3.94 22.07
C ALA A 506 23.58 -4.85 21.16
N PRO A 507 24.03 -5.11 19.91
CA PRO A 507 23.35 -6.04 18.99
C PRO A 507 23.09 -7.41 19.62
N ASP A 508 23.92 -7.77 20.61
CA ASP A 508 23.95 -9.08 21.25
C ASP A 508 23.17 -9.11 22.59
N THR A 509 22.81 -7.97 23.18
CA THR A 509 22.14 -7.91 24.50
C THR A 509 20.65 -7.66 24.35
N ALA A 510 19.95 -8.74 24.00
CA ALA A 510 18.51 -9.01 24.10
C ALA A 510 17.57 -7.87 23.67
N PRO A 511 16.81 -8.04 22.57
CA PRO A 511 15.71 -7.15 22.17
C PRO A 511 14.86 -6.66 23.37
N ASP A 512 14.56 -7.54 24.32
CA ASP A 512 13.80 -7.25 25.55
C ASP A 512 14.35 -6.07 26.37
N ALA A 513 15.66 -5.90 26.45
CA ALA A 513 16.28 -4.81 27.22
C ALA A 513 16.09 -3.46 26.53
N LEU A 514 16.27 -3.41 25.21
CA LEU A 514 15.97 -2.22 24.41
C LEU A 514 14.47 -1.91 24.48
N MET A 515 13.63 -2.92 24.29
CA MET A 515 12.17 -2.81 24.37
C MET A 515 11.72 -2.26 25.73
N GLY A 516 12.27 -2.79 26.83
CA GLY A 516 11.95 -2.32 28.18
C GLY A 516 12.38 -0.86 28.41
N SER A 517 13.54 -0.47 27.87
CA SER A 517 14.06 0.90 27.97
C SER A 517 13.19 1.87 27.18
N LEU A 518 12.90 1.56 25.92
CA LEU A 518 12.05 2.39 25.06
C LEU A 518 10.62 2.49 25.58
N THR A 519 10.04 1.39 26.05
CA THR A 519 8.72 1.39 26.69
C THR A 519 8.68 2.33 27.88
N THR A 520 9.74 2.34 28.69
CA THR A 520 9.86 3.23 29.84
C THR A 520 9.98 4.70 29.43
N ILE A 521 10.77 4.99 28.38
CA ILE A 521 10.93 6.35 27.82
C ILE A 521 9.59 6.87 27.28
N VAL A 522 8.93 6.10 26.42
CA VAL A 522 7.64 6.48 25.82
C VAL A 522 6.58 6.68 26.90
N ARG A 523 6.49 5.77 27.89
CA ARG A 523 5.53 5.88 29.00
C ARG A 523 5.73 7.13 29.86
N ASN A 524 6.97 7.56 30.05
CA ASN A 524 7.31 8.71 30.88
C ASN A 524 7.35 10.03 30.10
N SER A 525 7.22 9.99 28.77
CA SER A 525 7.17 11.20 27.96
C SER A 525 5.93 12.02 28.30
N PRO A 526 6.02 13.35 28.46
CA PRO A 526 4.88 14.23 28.70
C PRO A 526 4.02 14.45 27.44
N SER A 527 4.47 13.96 26.28
CA SER A 527 3.79 14.07 25.01
C SER A 527 3.80 12.74 24.27
N PRO A 528 3.35 11.62 24.89
CA PRO A 528 3.29 10.39 24.16
C PRO A 528 2.07 10.53 23.25
N LEU A 529 2.34 10.74 21.96
CA LEU A 529 1.34 10.63 20.91
C LEU A 529 0.88 9.16 20.85
N LEU A 530 0.09 8.73 21.84
CA LEU A 530 -0.33 7.33 21.97
C LEU A 530 -1.40 6.94 20.94
N ARG A 531 -1.97 7.92 20.24
CA ARG A 531 -2.81 7.74 19.05
C ARG A 531 -2.40 8.78 18.02
N ASN A 532 -1.59 8.37 17.04
CA ASN A 532 -1.26 9.21 15.91
C ASN A 532 -2.19 8.88 14.74
N ILE A 533 -2.78 9.93 14.18
CA ILE A 533 -3.39 9.89 12.87
C ILE A 533 -2.49 10.71 11.97
N ILE A 534 -2.09 10.12 10.86
CA ILE A 534 -1.30 10.81 9.84
C ILE A 534 -2.30 11.26 8.78
N ILE A 535 -2.36 12.56 8.56
CA ILE A 535 -3.13 13.16 7.47
C ILE A 535 -2.13 13.38 6.35
N ASP A 536 -2.41 12.84 5.17
CA ASP A 536 -1.77 13.33 3.95
C ASP A 536 -2.59 14.55 3.50
N ASP A 537 -2.12 15.75 3.84
CA ASP A 537 -2.71 17.03 3.41
C ASP A 537 -2.36 17.35 1.93
N ASP A 538 -2.20 16.33 1.08
CA ASP A 538 -2.05 16.52 -0.38
C ASP A 538 -3.43 16.85 -1.01
N ASP A 539 -4.03 17.95 -0.54
CA ASP A 539 -5.29 18.53 -1.00
C ASP A 539 -5.20 19.10 -2.44
N GLU A 540 -4.03 19.03 -3.10
CA GLU A 540 -3.85 19.52 -4.48
C GLU A 540 -4.28 18.50 -5.58
N LEU A 541 -4.75 17.30 -5.22
CA LEU A 541 -5.09 16.26 -6.21
C LEU A 541 -6.47 16.41 -6.86
N PHE A 542 -7.31 17.33 -6.38
CA PHE A 542 -8.62 17.61 -6.97
C PHE A 542 -8.87 19.13 -7.11
N ASP A 543 -8.04 19.80 -7.90
CA ASP A 543 -8.48 21.03 -8.58
C ASP A 543 -9.59 20.65 -9.58
N ASP A 544 -10.82 20.52 -9.06
CA ASP A 544 -12.03 20.39 -9.86
C ASP A 544 -12.35 21.76 -10.48
N ASP A 545 -11.47 22.21 -11.38
CA ASP A 545 -11.72 23.27 -12.37
C ASP A 545 -12.68 22.73 -13.47
N SER A 546 -13.71 21.99 -13.07
CA SER A 546 -14.85 21.70 -13.92
C SER A 546 -15.50 23.04 -14.30
N PRO A 547 -15.64 23.38 -15.59
CA PRO A 547 -16.26 24.62 -15.99
C PRO A 547 -17.69 24.64 -15.47
N LEU A 548 -18.01 25.68 -14.71
CA LEU A 548 -19.37 26.06 -14.31
C LEU A 548 -20.36 25.74 -15.43
N ILE A 549 -21.27 24.81 -15.14
CA ILE A 549 -22.44 24.50 -15.98
C ILE A 549 -23.19 25.81 -16.22
N GLU A 550 -23.26 26.24 -17.47
CA GLU A 550 -24.19 27.28 -17.93
C GLU A 550 -25.61 26.80 -17.62
N LEU A 551 -26.29 27.53 -16.73
CA LEU A 551 -27.73 27.43 -16.56
C LEU A 551 -28.39 28.01 -17.83
N ASP A 552 -28.82 27.12 -18.72
CA ASP A 552 -29.76 27.44 -19.79
C ASP A 552 -31.17 27.45 -19.17
N ASP A 553 -31.66 28.65 -18.82
CA ASP A 553 -33.09 28.90 -18.69
C ASP A 553 -33.68 28.97 -20.11
N CYS A 554 -34.75 28.21 -20.36
CA CYS A 554 -35.97 28.58 -21.11
C CYS A 554 -36.68 27.33 -21.65
N ASN A 555 -37.79 26.93 -21.03
CA ASN A 555 -39.10 26.81 -21.71
C ASN A 555 -40.16 26.31 -20.73
N ASP A 556 -40.85 27.27 -20.13
CA ASP A 556 -42.29 27.16 -19.92
C ASP A 556 -42.96 27.35 -21.29
N ASP A 557 -43.82 26.42 -21.69
CA ASP A 557 -45.19 26.70 -22.17
C ASP A 557 -45.82 25.46 -22.85
N ASP A 558 -47.12 25.30 -22.56
CA ASP A 558 -48.17 24.59 -23.29
C ASP A 558 -48.52 23.13 -22.93
N ASP A 559 -49.51 23.04 -22.03
CA ASP A 559 -50.88 22.53 -22.26
C ASP A 559 -51.15 21.04 -22.58
N ASP A 560 -52.04 20.49 -21.74
CA ASP A 560 -53.23 19.67 -22.03
C ASP A 560 -53.08 18.33 -22.79
N ASP A 561 -53.41 17.21 -22.11
CA ASP A 561 -54.66 16.46 -22.33
C ASP A 561 -54.59 14.98 -21.85
N ASP A 562 -55.64 14.62 -21.11
CA ASP A 562 -56.40 13.36 -21.16
C ASP A 562 -55.81 11.98 -20.77
N ALA A 563 -56.34 11.52 -19.63
CA ALA A 563 -57.29 10.40 -19.54
C ALA A 563 -56.79 8.93 -19.59
N LEU A 564 -57.03 8.27 -18.44
CA LEU A 564 -57.67 6.96 -18.26
C LEU A 564 -56.92 5.68 -18.70
N GLY A 565 -56.73 4.77 -17.73
CA GLY A 565 -56.48 3.36 -18.01
C GLY A 565 -56.27 2.50 -16.77
N ALA A 566 -57.33 1.88 -16.29
CA ALA A 566 -57.37 1.02 -15.10
C ALA A 566 -56.84 -0.41 -15.36
N GLY A 567 -55.92 -0.88 -14.50
CA GLY A 567 -55.69 -2.26 -13.98
C GLY A 567 -55.66 -3.49 -14.92
N PRO A 568 -55.54 -4.73 -14.38
CA PRO A 568 -55.25 -5.10 -12.98
C PRO A 568 -54.22 -6.25 -12.80
N LEU A 569 -53.90 -6.48 -11.51
CA LEU A 569 -53.54 -7.74 -10.80
C LEU A 569 -52.87 -8.89 -11.58
N TYR A 570 -51.70 -9.31 -11.09
CA TYR A 570 -51.19 -10.68 -11.24
C TYR A 570 -50.86 -11.27 -9.87
N ASP A 571 -51.28 -12.52 -9.69
CA ASP A 571 -51.28 -13.34 -8.48
C ASP A 571 -50.22 -14.46 -8.63
N PRO A 572 -49.45 -14.86 -7.60
CA PRO A 572 -48.65 -16.07 -7.67
C PRO A 572 -49.08 -17.11 -6.61
N GLU A 573 -49.89 -18.07 -7.03
CA GLU A 573 -49.86 -19.45 -6.51
C GLU A 573 -49.02 -20.27 -7.52
N GLY A 574 -48.03 -21.08 -7.15
CA GLY A 574 -48.12 -22.25 -6.27
C GLY A 574 -48.19 -23.51 -7.15
N GLU A 575 -47.17 -24.39 -7.05
CA GLU A 575 -47.22 -25.86 -7.16
C GLU A 575 -46.00 -26.55 -7.84
N SER A 576 -45.30 -27.29 -6.98
CA SER A 576 -44.79 -28.67 -7.11
C SER A 576 -44.83 -29.46 -8.44
N GLY A 577 -43.75 -30.23 -8.66
CA GLY A 577 -43.75 -31.48 -9.44
C GLY A 577 -42.33 -32.01 -9.69
N SER A 578 -41.71 -32.74 -8.77
CA SER A 578 -41.52 -34.21 -8.83
C SER A 578 -41.00 -34.80 -10.16
N GLY A 579 -39.71 -35.17 -10.14
CA GLY A 579 -39.04 -36.37 -10.70
C GLY A 579 -39.56 -37.11 -11.92
N VAL A 580 -38.64 -37.42 -12.85
CA VAL A 580 -38.59 -38.70 -13.59
C VAL A 580 -37.13 -39.07 -13.93
N SER A 581 -36.85 -40.35 -13.73
CA SER A 581 -35.66 -41.13 -14.05
C SER A 581 -35.53 -41.43 -15.56
N GLY A 582 -34.31 -41.77 -16.01
CA GLY A 582 -34.13 -42.40 -17.31
C GLY A 582 -32.67 -42.62 -17.66
N GLY A 583 -32.19 -43.86 -17.48
CA GLY A 583 -30.84 -44.28 -17.81
C GLY A 583 -30.65 -44.76 -19.26
N GLY A 584 -29.45 -45.30 -19.50
CA GLY A 584 -29.03 -45.99 -20.71
C GLY A 584 -28.28 -45.05 -21.67
N GLY A 585 -27.11 -45.37 -22.21
CA GLY A 585 -26.34 -46.59 -22.24
C GLY A 585 -25.46 -46.57 -23.49
N GLY A 586 -24.34 -47.29 -23.45
CA GLY A 586 -23.74 -47.91 -24.64
C GLY A 586 -22.83 -47.04 -25.53
N GLY A 587 -21.53 -47.31 -25.40
CA GLY A 587 -20.72 -47.92 -26.48
C GLY A 587 -20.35 -47.08 -27.70
N GLY A 588 -19.05 -46.98 -27.98
CA GLY A 588 -18.55 -46.56 -29.29
C GLY A 588 -17.04 -46.35 -29.34
N VAL A 589 -16.29 -47.42 -29.54
CA VAL A 589 -14.89 -47.39 -30.00
C VAL A 589 -14.91 -47.35 -31.53
N VAL A 590 -14.40 -46.29 -32.17
CA VAL A 590 -13.76 -46.30 -33.50
C VAL A 590 -12.87 -45.06 -33.60
N GLY A 591 -11.56 -45.24 -33.81
CA GLY A 591 -10.62 -44.16 -34.10
C GLY A 591 -10.64 -43.77 -35.58
N LEU A 592 -10.08 -42.61 -35.93
CA LEU A 592 -9.50 -42.34 -37.25
C LEU A 592 -8.54 -41.14 -37.19
N ASP A 593 -7.50 -41.27 -38.00
CA ASP A 593 -6.42 -40.35 -38.33
C ASP A 593 -6.82 -38.91 -38.67
N GLY A 594 -5.85 -38.01 -38.44
CA GLY A 594 -5.48 -37.00 -39.45
C GLY A 594 -6.07 -35.61 -39.25
N GLY A 595 -5.21 -34.67 -38.85
CA GLY A 595 -5.54 -33.24 -38.88
C GLY A 595 -4.30 -32.38 -38.69
N ALA A 596 -3.78 -31.87 -39.80
CA ALA A 596 -2.62 -31.01 -39.89
C ALA A 596 -2.76 -29.71 -39.07
N GLU A 597 -1.70 -29.35 -38.35
CA GLU A 597 -1.52 -28.02 -37.76
C GLU A 597 -1.19 -27.00 -38.87
N PRO A 598 -1.86 -25.83 -38.94
CA PRO A 598 -1.39 -24.72 -39.74
C PRO A 598 -0.43 -23.84 -38.94
N GLU A 599 0.78 -23.64 -39.48
CA GLU A 599 1.70 -22.57 -39.10
C GLU A 599 0.98 -21.22 -39.12
N ALA A 600 0.91 -20.54 -37.97
CA ALA A 600 0.56 -19.14 -37.88
C ALA A 600 1.85 -18.30 -37.91
N ALA A 601 2.09 -17.62 -39.04
CA ALA A 601 3.13 -16.61 -39.16
C ALA A 601 2.81 -15.37 -38.29
N PRO A 602 3.81 -14.74 -37.64
CA PRO A 602 3.57 -13.51 -36.88
C PRO A 602 3.43 -12.30 -37.81
N VAL A 603 2.33 -11.58 -37.63
CA VAL A 603 2.07 -10.26 -38.22
C VAL A 603 2.97 -9.24 -37.53
N VAL A 604 3.92 -8.68 -38.28
CA VAL A 604 4.77 -7.55 -37.87
C VAL A 604 3.98 -6.24 -38.09
N PRO A 605 3.80 -5.36 -37.09
CA PRO A 605 3.25 -4.04 -37.34
C PRO A 605 4.33 -3.11 -37.93
N ALA A 606 3.92 -2.38 -38.97
CA ALA A 606 4.73 -1.49 -39.78
C ALA A 606 5.34 -0.33 -38.97
N ALA A 607 6.62 -0.09 -39.21
CA ALA A 607 7.35 1.06 -38.70
C ALA A 607 6.85 2.38 -39.32
N VAL A 608 6.56 3.36 -38.46
CA VAL A 608 6.30 4.75 -38.83
C VAL A 608 7.64 5.45 -39.09
N PRO A 609 7.82 6.19 -40.20
CA PRO A 609 9.10 6.84 -40.50
C PRO A 609 9.30 8.12 -39.66
N ALA A 610 10.51 8.22 -39.09
CA ALA A 610 11.01 9.39 -38.37
C ALA A 610 11.14 10.61 -39.29
N ALA A 611 10.57 11.74 -38.85
CA ALA A 611 10.79 13.06 -39.45
C ALA A 611 12.01 13.73 -38.80
N ALA A 612 12.89 14.29 -39.65
CA ALA A 612 14.11 15.00 -39.28
C ALA A 612 13.84 16.36 -38.57
N PRO A 613 14.76 16.87 -37.74
CA PRO A 613 14.57 18.10 -36.98
C PRO A 613 14.89 19.34 -37.81
N GLY A 614 13.90 20.23 -37.93
CA GLY A 614 14.05 21.59 -38.45
C GLY A 614 14.19 22.61 -37.33
N ALA A 615 15.15 23.52 -37.51
CA ALA A 615 15.52 24.58 -36.59
C ALA A 615 14.38 25.53 -36.21
N GLY A 616 14.34 25.92 -34.94
CA GLY A 616 13.48 26.97 -34.41
C GLY A 616 14.01 27.51 -33.08
N ALA A 617 14.87 28.52 -33.15
CA ALA A 617 15.27 29.32 -32.00
C ALA A 617 14.07 30.14 -31.48
N THR A 618 13.90 30.23 -30.16
CA THR A 618 13.90 31.48 -29.36
C THR A 618 13.19 31.32 -28.00
N LEU A 619 13.70 32.08 -27.02
CA LEU A 619 13.04 32.57 -25.80
C LEU A 619 12.72 31.57 -24.67
N ARG A 620 13.67 31.41 -23.75
CA ARG A 620 13.46 31.52 -22.29
C ARG A 620 14.80 31.50 -21.56
N ASP A 621 15.40 32.68 -21.46
CA ASP A 621 16.60 32.97 -20.67
C ASP A 621 16.22 34.11 -19.71
N ALA A 622 15.69 33.72 -18.55
CA ALA A 622 15.39 34.52 -17.36
C ALA A 622 14.77 33.54 -16.35
N THR A 623 15.50 33.00 -15.38
CA THR A 623 15.70 33.66 -14.08
C THR A 623 16.73 32.83 -13.30
N ARG A 624 17.99 33.27 -13.27
CA ARG A 624 19.04 32.64 -12.47
C ARG A 624 19.93 33.71 -11.85
N VAL A 625 19.37 34.48 -10.90
CA VAL A 625 20.12 35.35 -10.00
C VAL A 625 19.34 35.42 -8.69
N ILE A 626 19.94 34.87 -7.61
CA ILE A 626 19.88 35.27 -6.18
C ILE A 626 20.08 34.00 -5.32
N SER A 627 21.32 33.72 -4.93
CA SER A 627 21.67 33.12 -3.62
C SER A 627 23.20 32.97 -3.47
N ARG A 628 23.92 34.09 -3.44
CA ARG A 628 25.27 34.15 -2.83
C ARG A 628 25.44 35.46 -2.10
N ALA A 629 25.27 35.40 -0.77
CA ALA A 629 26.08 36.12 0.22
C ALA A 629 25.38 36.09 1.58
N ARG A 630 25.79 35.18 2.47
CA ARG A 630 25.83 35.41 3.92
C ARG A 630 26.67 34.32 4.58
N THR A 631 27.98 34.44 4.41
CA THR A 631 28.98 33.87 5.31
C THR A 631 29.32 34.99 6.28
N THR A 632 28.83 34.92 7.52
CA THR A 632 29.36 35.73 8.62
C THR A 632 29.73 34.80 9.75
N THR A 633 31.04 34.61 9.86
CA THR A 633 31.80 34.04 10.96
C THR A 633 31.43 34.69 12.29
N VAL A 634 31.12 33.89 13.31
CA VAL A 634 31.23 34.31 14.71
C VAL A 634 32.17 33.32 15.40
N THR A 635 33.37 33.78 15.70
CA THR A 635 34.34 33.11 16.56
C THR A 635 34.65 34.03 17.73
N SER A 636 34.63 33.44 18.92
CA SER A 636 35.22 33.89 20.20
C SER A 636 34.77 35.21 20.82
N MET A 637 34.23 35.12 22.04
CA MET A 637 34.78 35.88 23.17
C MET A 637 34.55 35.15 24.49
N GLU A 638 35.65 34.95 25.22
CA GLU A 638 35.75 34.39 26.56
C GLU A 638 35.02 35.26 27.60
N ARG A 639 34.34 34.59 28.54
CA ARG A 639 34.57 34.78 29.99
C ARG A 639 34.05 33.60 30.79
#